data_AF-A0A1J5WFL8-F1
#
_entry.id   AF-A0A1J5WFL8-F1
#
_cell.length_a   1.000
_cell.length_b   1.000
_cell.length_c   1.000
_cell.angle_alpha   90.00
_cell.angle_beta   90.00
_cell.angle_gamma   90.00
#
_symmetry.space_group_name_H-M   'P 1'
#
loop_
_entity.id
_entity.type
_entity.pdbx_description
1 polymer ?
#
loop_
_entity_poly.entity_id
_entity_poly.type
_entity_poly.pdbx_seq_one_letter_code
_entity_poly.pdbx_strand_id
1 'polypeptide(L)'
;MVAGRGVALKALGKELHLPGVKAAVLKQQWRAVEELPKKRTVVAKLVKESRGRWAWRPRSLREIKRAEKKCGQKISSGKELMDAWNKRELLRDKASASKWYRENTSSGFGVPALSVKFPELARGWRSVLRIISGYLWTVPRLVRAKLIETQDAGCIFCGDLRGETEDHMLLHCKAWTTERELTEALAGTRPNGDSYKVALRRANEKERRGLLVWAAALLEKIEAKRQATLAPLKITRRRGRSPKDEVLLPDYHAAP
;
A
#
# COMPACT_ATOMS: atom_id res chain seq x y z
N MET A 1 -1.51 -6.34 9.42
CA MET A 1 -1.71 -5.59 8.16
C MET A 1 -0.77 -6.17 7.11
N VAL A 2 -1.22 -7.11 6.26
CA VAL A 2 -0.37 -7.74 5.24
C VAL A 2 -0.88 -7.32 3.87
N ALA A 3 -0.44 -6.14 3.43
CA ALA A 3 -0.43 -5.79 2.01
C ALA A 3 0.84 -6.41 1.40
N GLY A 4 0.77 -6.89 0.15
CA GLY A 4 1.86 -7.60 -0.52
C GLY A 4 3.20 -6.87 -0.39
N ARG A 5 4.19 -7.62 0.11
CA ARG A 5 5.29 -7.16 1.00
C ARG A 5 6.25 -6.07 0.47
N GLY A 6 6.18 -5.66 -0.80
CA GLY A 6 7.16 -4.74 -1.39
C GLY A 6 6.55 -3.47 -1.97
N VAL A 7 5.63 -3.65 -2.91
CA VAL A 7 5.04 -2.55 -3.69
C VAL A 7 4.13 -1.70 -2.82
N ALA A 8 3.20 -2.33 -2.09
CA ALA A 8 2.22 -1.63 -1.28
C ALA A 8 2.86 -0.84 -0.12
N LEU A 9 3.94 -1.36 0.47
CA LEU A 9 4.66 -0.66 1.54
C LEU A 9 5.49 0.53 1.01
N LYS A 10 6.11 0.41 -0.16
CA LYS A 10 6.84 1.53 -0.80
C LYS A 10 5.89 2.61 -1.29
N ALA A 11 4.76 2.19 -1.86
CA ALA A 11 3.64 3.02 -2.28
C ALA A 11 3.08 3.82 -1.09
N LEU A 12 2.62 3.12 -0.06
CA LEU A 12 2.12 3.71 1.19
C LEU A 12 3.17 4.60 1.85
N GLY A 13 4.44 4.20 1.83
CA GLY A 13 5.54 4.99 2.34
C GLY A 13 5.65 6.35 1.65
N LYS A 14 5.52 6.40 0.32
CA LYS A 14 5.52 7.68 -0.41
C LYS A 14 4.33 8.56 0.00
N GLU A 15 3.13 8.00 0.07
CA GLU A 15 1.92 8.77 0.42
C GLU A 15 1.98 9.33 1.84
N LEU A 16 2.50 8.53 2.78
CA LEU A 16 2.64 8.93 4.17
C LEU A 16 3.94 9.72 4.42
N HIS A 17 4.68 10.07 3.36
CA HIS A 17 6.00 10.69 3.45
C HIS A 17 7.00 9.93 4.34
N LEU A 18 6.82 8.62 4.47
CA LEU A 18 7.73 7.73 5.18
C LEU A 18 8.85 7.28 4.23
N PRO A 19 10.10 7.67 4.50
CA PRO A 19 11.21 7.28 3.65
C PRO A 19 11.53 5.79 3.80
N GLY A 20 11.95 5.16 2.70
CA GLY A 20 12.56 3.84 2.79
C GLY A 20 13.83 3.90 3.65
N VAL A 21 14.16 2.81 4.35
CA VAL A 21 15.32 2.73 5.27
C VAL A 21 16.59 3.29 4.63
N LYS A 22 16.87 2.91 3.38
CA LYS A 22 18.04 3.39 2.65
C LYS A 22 17.99 4.89 2.35
N ALA A 23 16.82 5.43 2.00
CA ALA A 23 16.65 6.86 1.77
C ALA A 23 16.85 7.66 3.07
N ALA A 24 16.33 7.15 4.19
CA ALA A 24 16.54 7.74 5.52
C ALA A 24 18.03 7.74 5.91
N VAL A 25 18.73 6.61 5.69
CA VAL A 25 20.17 6.51 5.94
C VAL A 25 20.95 7.50 5.08
N LEU A 26 20.62 7.62 3.78
CA LEU A 26 21.27 8.59 2.88
C LEU A 26 21.07 10.03 3.35
N LYS A 27 19.86 10.40 3.80
CA LYS A 27 19.60 11.73 4.39
C LYS A 27 20.49 11.99 5.61
N GLN A 28 20.63 11.00 6.50
CA GLN A 28 21.49 11.14 7.68
C GLN A 28 22.97 11.21 7.29
N GLN A 29 23.42 10.43 6.31
CA GLN A 29 24.78 10.49 5.75
C GLN A 29 25.07 11.83 5.08
N TRP A 30 24.09 12.45 4.44
CA TRP A 30 24.23 13.79 3.87
C TRP A 30 24.39 14.84 4.96
N ARG A 31 23.49 14.85 5.95
CA ARG A 31 23.56 15.74 7.11
C ARG A 31 24.89 15.62 7.84
N ALA A 32 25.34 14.39 8.01
CA ALA A 32 26.62 14.03 8.58
C ALA A 32 27.82 14.68 7.89
N VAL A 33 27.81 14.72 6.56
CA VAL A 33 28.92 15.20 5.73
C VAL A 33 28.85 16.72 5.55
N GLU A 34 27.65 17.26 5.33
CA GLU A 34 27.46 18.66 4.89
C GLU A 34 27.05 19.61 6.02
N GLU A 35 26.30 19.15 7.03
CA GLU A 35 25.81 20.00 8.12
C GLU A 35 26.65 19.88 9.39
N LEU A 36 26.95 18.65 9.83
CA LEU A 36 27.63 18.45 11.13
C LEU A 36 29.00 19.11 11.22
N PRO A 37 29.86 19.14 10.19
CA PRO A 37 31.17 19.81 10.29
C PRO A 37 31.09 21.33 10.46
N LYS A 38 29.95 21.93 10.11
CA LYS A 38 29.70 23.38 10.27
C LYS A 38 29.27 23.73 11.71
N LYS A 39 28.84 22.74 12.50
CA LYS A 39 28.41 22.96 13.88
C LYS A 39 29.60 23.02 14.84
N ARG A 40 29.45 23.75 15.94
CA ARG A 40 30.44 23.82 17.03
C ARG A 40 30.19 22.73 18.06
N THR A 41 30.37 21.46 17.68
CA THR A 41 30.15 20.30 18.58
C THR A 41 31.37 19.38 18.61
N VAL A 42 31.49 18.56 19.68
CA VAL A 42 32.53 17.50 19.76
C VAL A 42 32.43 16.56 18.57
N VAL A 43 31.20 16.22 18.16
CA VAL A 43 30.95 15.42 16.96
C VAL A 43 31.56 16.06 15.72
N ALA A 44 31.49 17.39 15.56
CA ALA A 44 32.10 18.07 14.42
C ALA A 44 33.63 17.93 14.39
N LYS A 45 34.31 17.95 15.56
CA LYS A 45 35.75 17.70 15.66
C LYS A 45 36.09 16.27 15.24
N LEU A 46 35.40 15.28 15.81
CA LEU A 46 35.56 13.86 15.46
C LEU A 46 35.35 13.59 13.97
N VAL A 47 34.37 14.24 13.35
CA VAL A 47 34.07 14.09 11.92
C VAL A 47 35.15 14.73 11.03
N LYS A 48 35.76 15.84 11.46
CA LYS A 48 36.87 16.49 10.75
C LYS A 48 38.16 15.69 10.87
N GLU A 49 38.41 15.10 12.03
CA GLU A 49 39.59 14.29 12.35
C GLU A 49 39.50 12.86 11.80
N SER A 50 38.28 12.39 11.47
CA SER A 50 38.03 11.09 10.83
C SER A 50 38.75 10.98 9.47
N ARG A 51 39.92 10.34 9.47
CA ARG A 51 40.75 10.03 8.29
C ARG A 51 40.76 8.52 8.02
N GLY A 52 40.97 8.14 6.76
CA GLY A 52 41.08 6.74 6.33
C GLY A 52 39.93 6.24 5.46
N ARG A 53 40.18 5.20 4.66
CA ARG A 53 39.23 4.67 3.67
C ARG A 53 37.89 4.27 4.30
N TRP A 54 37.93 3.63 5.46
CA TRP A 54 36.77 3.09 6.16
C TRP A 54 36.16 4.05 7.18
N ALA A 55 36.79 5.20 7.39
CA ALA A 55 36.25 6.23 8.25
C ALA A 55 34.90 6.72 7.73
N TRP A 56 34.06 7.13 8.67
CA TRP A 56 32.65 7.37 8.42
C TRP A 56 32.41 8.49 7.39
N ARG A 57 33.19 9.58 7.44
CA ARG A 57 33.05 10.71 6.51
C ARG A 57 33.41 10.33 5.06
N PRO A 58 34.59 9.77 4.76
CA PRO A 58 34.90 9.26 3.41
C PRO A 58 33.91 8.21 2.90
N ARG A 59 33.43 7.30 3.77
CA ARG A 59 32.43 6.30 3.40
C ARG A 59 31.09 6.93 3.02
N SER A 60 30.60 7.88 3.82
CA SER A 60 29.33 8.59 3.58
C SER A 60 29.39 9.42 2.30
N LEU A 61 30.50 10.13 2.05
CA LEU A 61 30.74 10.84 0.79
C LEU A 61 30.65 9.91 -0.44
N ARG A 62 31.23 8.70 -0.37
CA ARG A 62 31.13 7.73 -1.47
C ARG A 62 29.71 7.23 -1.68
N GLU A 63 28.96 6.96 -0.60
CA GLU A 63 27.56 6.53 -0.72
C GLU A 63 26.66 7.63 -1.29
N ILE A 64 26.85 8.89 -0.89
CA ILE A 64 26.14 10.05 -1.46
C ILE A 64 26.45 10.17 -2.95
N LYS A 65 27.72 10.19 -3.34
CA LYS A 65 28.12 10.26 -4.77
C LYS A 65 27.56 9.10 -5.60
N ARG A 66 27.53 7.89 -5.03
CA ARG A 66 26.91 6.72 -5.66
C ARG A 66 25.40 6.90 -5.81
N ALA A 67 24.74 7.50 -4.81
CA ALA A 67 23.32 7.78 -4.85
C ALA A 67 22.99 8.84 -5.91
N GLU A 68 23.72 9.96 -5.95
CA GLU A 68 23.61 11.00 -6.99
C GLU A 68 23.78 10.41 -8.40
N LYS A 69 24.84 9.63 -8.62
CA LYS A 69 25.08 8.94 -9.91
C LYS A 69 23.91 8.03 -10.29
N LYS A 70 23.34 7.32 -9.32
CA LYS A 70 22.20 6.40 -9.55
C LYS A 70 20.87 7.13 -9.77
N CYS A 71 20.71 8.31 -9.20
CA CYS A 71 19.53 9.16 -9.36
C CYS A 71 19.63 10.07 -10.59
N GLY A 72 20.82 10.26 -11.17
CA GLY A 72 21.04 11.05 -12.37
C GLY A 72 20.93 12.57 -12.15
N GLN A 73 21.01 13.02 -10.90
CA GLN A 73 20.95 14.44 -10.55
C GLN A 73 21.93 14.76 -9.42
N LYS A 74 22.47 15.97 -9.45
CA LYS A 74 23.28 16.54 -8.36
C LYS A 74 22.33 17.06 -7.28
N ILE A 75 22.61 16.75 -6.03
CA ILE A 75 21.63 16.91 -4.97
C ILE A 75 22.12 17.93 -3.95
N SER A 76 21.30 18.93 -3.68
CA SER A 76 21.68 20.10 -2.88
C SER A 76 21.26 19.98 -1.41
N SER A 77 20.31 19.10 -1.09
CA SER A 77 19.85 18.87 0.27
C SER A 77 19.66 17.38 0.61
N GLY A 78 19.79 17.04 1.89
CA GLY A 78 19.52 15.68 2.37
C GLY A 78 18.06 15.23 2.15
N LYS A 79 17.12 16.17 2.11
CA LYS A 79 15.71 15.89 1.78
C LYS A 79 15.55 15.54 0.31
N GLU A 80 16.13 16.33 -0.59
CA GLU A 80 16.18 16.00 -2.02
C GLU A 80 16.83 14.63 -2.26
N LEU A 81 17.88 14.28 -1.51
CA LEU A 81 18.55 12.98 -1.63
C LEU A 81 17.61 11.81 -1.30
N MET A 82 16.89 11.98 -0.21
CA MET A 82 15.89 11.02 0.26
C MET A 82 14.77 10.85 -0.79
N ASP A 83 14.21 11.97 -1.27
CA ASP A 83 13.10 11.97 -2.21
C ASP A 83 13.51 11.42 -3.59
N ALA A 84 14.70 11.79 -4.07
CA ALA A 84 15.32 11.26 -5.28
C ALA A 84 15.49 9.74 -5.21
N TRP A 85 15.99 9.23 -4.08
CA TRP A 85 16.20 7.80 -3.87
C TRP A 85 14.86 7.04 -3.80
N ASN A 86 13.88 7.58 -3.06
CA ASN A 86 12.54 6.99 -2.97
C ASN A 86 11.87 6.94 -4.36
N LYS A 87 11.93 8.04 -5.13
CA LYS A 87 11.43 8.10 -6.51
C LYS A 87 12.09 7.04 -7.39
N ARG A 88 13.41 6.90 -7.30
CA ARG A 88 14.16 5.88 -8.05
C ARG A 88 13.74 4.46 -7.68
N GLU A 89 13.64 4.13 -6.40
CA GLU A 89 13.25 2.78 -5.95
C GLU A 89 11.83 2.43 -6.39
N LEU A 90 10.93 3.41 -6.44
CA LEU A 90 9.60 3.23 -7.01
C LEU A 90 9.64 3.01 -8.53
N LEU A 91 10.47 3.73 -9.28
CA LEU A 91 10.62 3.55 -10.74
C LEU A 91 11.28 2.22 -11.10
N ARG A 92 12.21 1.74 -10.28
CA ARG A 92 12.87 0.44 -10.46
C ARG A 92 11.91 -0.73 -10.29
N ASP A 93 10.84 -0.52 -9.55
CA ASP A 93 9.83 -1.55 -9.34
C ASP A 93 9.03 -1.79 -10.63
N LYS A 94 9.38 -2.90 -11.31
CA LYS A 94 8.79 -3.34 -12.58
C LYS A 94 7.49 -4.12 -12.39
N ALA A 95 7.05 -4.37 -11.17
CA ALA A 95 5.79 -5.09 -10.96
C ALA A 95 4.63 -4.31 -11.59
N SER A 96 3.70 -5.03 -12.23
CA SER A 96 2.51 -4.43 -12.85
C SER A 96 1.68 -3.62 -11.85
N ALA A 97 1.59 -4.10 -10.61
CA ALA A 97 1.02 -3.41 -9.47
C ALA A 97 1.69 -2.05 -9.19
N SER A 98 3.01 -1.97 -9.26
CA SER A 98 3.78 -0.74 -9.02
C SER A 98 3.57 0.27 -10.14
N LYS A 99 3.53 -0.19 -11.39
CA LYS A 99 3.19 0.64 -12.54
C LYS A 99 1.79 1.22 -12.40
N TRP A 100 0.81 0.36 -12.12
CA TRP A 100 -0.57 0.75 -11.91
C TRP A 100 -0.74 1.74 -10.75
N TYR A 101 -0.06 1.51 -9.63
CA TYR A 101 -0.05 2.43 -8.49
C TYR A 101 0.47 3.83 -8.87
N ARG A 102 1.63 3.91 -9.55
CA ARG A 102 2.24 5.19 -9.95
C ARG A 102 1.34 6.00 -10.86
N GLU A 103 0.61 5.35 -11.77
CA GLU A 103 -0.32 6.01 -12.70
C GLU A 103 -1.57 6.60 -12.01
N ASN A 104 -1.89 6.14 -10.79
CA ASN A 104 -3.15 6.45 -10.10
C ASN A 104 -3.00 7.24 -8.79
N THR A 105 -1.77 7.45 -8.28
CA THR A 105 -1.54 8.28 -7.08
C THR A 105 -0.56 9.42 -7.27
N SER A 106 -0.06 9.68 -8.49
CA SER A 106 0.90 10.76 -8.75
C SER A 106 0.28 12.16 -8.86
N SER A 107 -1.05 12.28 -8.99
CA SER A 107 -1.76 13.56 -8.90
C SER A 107 -2.22 13.77 -7.45
N GLY A 108 -2.24 15.02 -6.96
CA GLY A 108 -2.56 15.39 -5.56
C GLY A 108 -3.95 15.00 -5.03
N PHE A 109 -4.67 14.14 -5.76
CA PHE A 109 -5.99 13.58 -5.46
C PHE A 109 -5.93 12.06 -5.25
N GLY A 110 -4.79 11.55 -4.77
CA GLY A 110 -4.64 10.15 -4.41
C GLY A 110 -5.63 9.73 -3.32
N VAL A 111 -5.82 8.41 -3.19
CA VAL A 111 -6.68 7.80 -2.16
C VAL A 111 -6.47 8.38 -0.75
N PRO A 112 -5.24 8.68 -0.28
CA PRO A 112 -5.03 9.28 1.03
C PRO A 112 -5.72 10.65 1.19
N ALA A 113 -5.58 11.54 0.20
CA ALA A 113 -6.20 12.86 0.23
C ALA A 113 -7.74 12.76 0.22
N LEU A 114 -8.30 11.80 -0.50
CA LEU A 114 -9.73 11.54 -0.50
C LEU A 114 -10.21 10.88 0.79
N SER A 115 -9.39 10.01 1.40
CA SER A 115 -9.72 9.37 2.67
C SER A 115 -9.81 10.34 3.84
N VAL A 116 -9.08 11.46 3.78
CA VAL A 116 -9.21 12.56 4.75
C VAL A 116 -10.52 13.33 4.54
N LYS A 117 -10.96 13.48 3.28
CA LYS A 117 -12.21 14.20 2.95
C LYS A 117 -13.48 13.36 3.22
N PHE A 118 -13.37 12.04 3.13
CA PHE A 118 -14.47 11.09 3.30
C PHE A 118 -14.08 10.02 4.34
N PRO A 119 -13.89 10.39 5.62
CA PRO A 119 -13.45 9.48 6.67
C PRO A 119 -14.46 8.36 6.98
N GLU A 120 -15.74 8.58 6.68
CA GLU A 120 -16.82 7.60 6.83
C GLU A 120 -16.65 6.36 5.93
N LEU A 121 -15.83 6.46 4.87
CA LEU A 121 -15.54 5.38 3.93
C LEU A 121 -14.22 4.64 4.23
N ALA A 122 -13.78 4.63 5.50
CA ALA A 122 -12.46 4.13 5.89
C ALA A 122 -12.20 2.65 5.56
N ARG A 123 -13.22 1.78 5.55
CA ARG A 123 -13.07 0.37 5.13
C ARG A 123 -12.99 0.30 3.60
N GLY A 124 -13.83 1.06 2.92
CA GLY A 124 -13.84 1.26 1.48
C GLY A 124 -12.47 1.69 0.94
N TRP A 125 -11.90 2.75 1.50
CA TRP A 125 -10.57 3.25 1.12
C TRP A 125 -9.46 2.21 1.27
N ARG A 126 -9.51 1.39 2.33
CA ARG A 126 -8.56 0.29 2.51
C ARG A 126 -8.68 -0.74 1.39
N SER A 127 -9.89 -1.06 0.97
CA SER A 127 -10.13 -2.00 -0.14
C SER A 127 -9.76 -1.38 -1.49
N VAL A 128 -10.05 -0.11 -1.74
CA VAL A 128 -9.59 0.64 -2.94
C VAL A 128 -8.07 0.64 -3.03
N LEU A 129 -7.36 0.94 -1.93
CA LEU A 129 -5.88 0.87 -1.90
C LEU A 129 -5.37 -0.52 -2.25
N ARG A 130 -6.03 -1.57 -1.79
CA ARG A 130 -5.67 -2.96 -2.15
C ARG A 130 -5.91 -3.24 -3.63
N ILE A 131 -6.99 -2.73 -4.23
CA ILE A 131 -7.27 -2.86 -5.67
C ILE A 131 -6.20 -2.14 -6.49
N ILE A 132 -5.88 -0.90 -6.13
CA ILE A 132 -4.85 -0.08 -6.80
C ILE A 132 -3.45 -0.65 -6.57
N SER A 133 -3.23 -1.35 -5.46
CA SER A 133 -1.96 -2.03 -5.23
C SER A 133 -1.93 -3.44 -5.82
N GLY A 134 -3.03 -3.95 -6.39
CA GLY A 134 -3.12 -5.32 -6.91
C GLY A 134 -3.07 -6.43 -5.85
N TYR A 135 -3.45 -6.12 -4.61
CA TYR A 135 -3.41 -7.02 -3.45
C TYR A 135 -4.77 -7.17 -2.76
N LEU A 136 -5.89 -6.97 -3.47
CA LEU A 136 -7.20 -7.32 -2.94
C LEU A 136 -7.26 -8.84 -2.72
N TRP A 137 -7.67 -9.26 -1.52
CA TRP A 137 -7.82 -10.67 -1.17
C TRP A 137 -9.14 -11.22 -1.68
N THR A 138 -9.20 -11.57 -2.96
CA THR A 138 -10.34 -12.28 -3.52
C THR A 138 -10.26 -13.78 -3.23
N VAL A 139 -11.39 -14.49 -3.24
CA VAL A 139 -11.45 -15.95 -3.03
C VAL A 139 -10.47 -16.70 -3.93
N PRO A 140 -10.41 -16.47 -5.26
CA PRO A 140 -9.41 -17.14 -6.11
C PRO A 140 -7.96 -16.83 -5.74
N ARG A 141 -7.67 -15.67 -5.12
CA ARG A 141 -6.32 -15.36 -4.61
C ARG A 141 -6.04 -16.07 -3.29
N LEU A 142 -7.03 -16.18 -2.41
CA LEU A 142 -6.92 -16.91 -1.15
C LEU A 142 -6.68 -18.41 -1.38
N VAL A 143 -7.39 -19.00 -2.35
CA VAL A 143 -7.20 -20.39 -2.80
C VAL A 143 -5.80 -20.58 -3.39
N ARG A 144 -5.37 -19.72 -4.33
CA ARG A 144 -4.01 -19.77 -4.90
C ARG A 144 -2.91 -19.62 -3.84
N ALA A 145 -3.16 -18.82 -2.80
CA ALA A 145 -2.25 -18.66 -1.67
C ALA A 145 -2.26 -19.86 -0.70
N LYS A 146 -3.09 -20.87 -0.95
CA LYS A 146 -3.33 -22.03 -0.06
C LYS A 146 -3.73 -21.59 1.35
N LEU A 147 -4.52 -20.52 1.43
CA LEU A 147 -5.08 -20.03 2.68
C LEU A 147 -6.48 -20.59 2.93
N ILE A 148 -7.21 -20.96 1.87
CA ILE A 148 -8.57 -21.51 1.95
C ILE A 148 -8.64 -22.72 1.01
N GLU A 149 -9.37 -23.75 1.42
CA GLU A 149 -9.57 -25.02 0.71
C GLU A 149 -10.92 -25.08 -0.03
N THR A 150 -11.38 -23.99 -0.63
CA THR A 150 -12.62 -24.00 -1.42
C THR A 150 -12.36 -24.57 -2.81
N GLN A 151 -13.16 -25.56 -3.23
CA GLN A 151 -13.05 -26.24 -4.52
C GLN A 151 -13.62 -25.41 -5.69
N ASP A 152 -14.57 -24.50 -5.41
CA ASP A 152 -15.22 -23.72 -6.46
C ASP A 152 -14.48 -22.41 -6.75
N ALA A 153 -14.04 -22.27 -8.00
CA ALA A 153 -13.44 -21.04 -8.52
C ALA A 153 -14.47 -19.91 -8.74
N GLY A 154 -15.76 -20.21 -8.58
CA GLY A 154 -16.88 -19.29 -8.77
C GLY A 154 -16.99 -18.19 -7.71
N CYS A 155 -17.83 -17.19 -7.99
CA CYS A 155 -18.09 -16.11 -7.05
C CYS A 155 -18.98 -16.61 -5.92
N ILE A 156 -18.46 -16.64 -4.70
CA ILE A 156 -19.20 -17.08 -3.49
C ILE A 156 -20.42 -16.22 -3.14
N PHE A 157 -20.63 -15.09 -3.83
CA PHE A 157 -21.74 -14.18 -3.58
C PHE A 157 -22.89 -14.35 -4.57
N CYS A 158 -22.58 -14.56 -5.86
CA CYS A 158 -23.61 -14.63 -6.90
C CYS A 158 -23.55 -15.90 -7.76
N GLY A 159 -22.66 -16.84 -7.44
CA GLY A 159 -22.50 -18.12 -8.16
C GLY A 159 -21.89 -18.01 -9.56
N ASP A 160 -21.42 -16.85 -10.00
CA ASP A 160 -20.82 -16.68 -11.34
C ASP A 160 -19.53 -17.50 -11.46
N LEU A 161 -19.41 -18.30 -12.53
CA LEU A 161 -18.28 -19.19 -12.80
C LEU A 161 -16.94 -18.46 -12.96
N ARG A 162 -16.96 -17.16 -13.33
CA ARG A 162 -15.74 -16.35 -13.51
C ARG A 162 -14.99 -16.06 -12.20
N GLY A 163 -15.60 -16.31 -11.06
CA GLY A 163 -14.99 -16.10 -9.75
C GLY A 163 -15.01 -14.67 -9.26
N GLU A 164 -14.70 -14.49 -7.98
CA GLU A 164 -14.56 -13.17 -7.38
C GLU A 164 -13.27 -12.49 -7.90
N THR A 165 -13.42 -11.54 -8.81
CA THR A 165 -12.35 -10.64 -9.29
C THR A 165 -12.66 -9.20 -8.91
N GLU A 166 -11.69 -8.29 -8.97
CA GLU A 166 -11.95 -6.87 -8.68
C GLU A 166 -13.02 -6.28 -9.60
N ASP A 167 -12.93 -6.55 -10.91
CA ASP A 167 -13.89 -6.05 -11.90
C ASP A 167 -15.25 -6.73 -11.74
N HIS A 168 -15.29 -8.03 -11.44
CA HIS A 168 -16.55 -8.71 -11.13
C HIS A 168 -17.22 -8.10 -9.89
N MET A 169 -16.48 -7.96 -8.79
CA MET A 169 -17.00 -7.39 -7.53
C MET A 169 -17.55 -5.99 -7.74
N LEU A 170 -16.78 -5.12 -8.40
CA LEU A 170 -17.16 -3.74 -8.58
C LEU A 170 -18.27 -3.57 -9.61
N LEU A 171 -18.25 -4.28 -10.75
CA LEU A 171 -19.08 -3.93 -11.91
C LEU A 171 -20.19 -4.93 -12.22
N HIS A 172 -19.96 -6.22 -11.97
CA HIS A 172 -20.77 -7.30 -12.58
C HIS A 172 -21.46 -8.22 -11.60
N CYS A 173 -21.05 -8.25 -10.33
CA CYS A 173 -21.54 -9.21 -9.36
C CYS A 173 -23.00 -8.91 -9.00
N LYS A 174 -23.93 -9.78 -9.38
CA LYS A 174 -25.38 -9.60 -9.17
C LYS A 174 -25.77 -9.44 -7.70
N ALA A 175 -24.95 -9.95 -6.78
CA ALA A 175 -25.18 -9.84 -5.34
C ALA A 175 -25.04 -8.40 -4.80
N TRP A 176 -24.45 -7.49 -5.58
CA TRP A 176 -24.14 -6.11 -5.19
C TRP A 176 -24.90 -5.06 -6.03
N THR A 177 -25.96 -5.45 -6.73
CA THR A 177 -26.69 -4.54 -7.64
C THR A 177 -27.34 -3.40 -6.87
N THR A 178 -28.02 -3.71 -5.76
CA THR A 178 -28.66 -2.70 -4.91
C THR A 178 -27.64 -1.74 -4.30
N GLU A 179 -26.52 -2.25 -3.80
CA GLU A 179 -25.47 -1.40 -3.23
C GLU A 179 -24.83 -0.51 -4.30
N ARG A 180 -24.66 -1.00 -5.54
CA ARG A 180 -24.19 -0.18 -6.67
C ARG A 180 -25.14 0.98 -6.95
N GLU A 181 -26.43 0.71 -7.12
CA GLU A 181 -27.45 1.73 -7.37
C GLU A 181 -27.46 2.82 -6.29
N LEU A 182 -27.39 2.42 -5.01
CA LEU A 182 -27.29 3.35 -3.89
C LEU A 182 -26.02 4.20 -3.91
N THR A 183 -24.90 3.65 -4.38
CA THR A 183 -23.61 4.36 -4.46
C THR A 183 -23.51 5.28 -5.67
N GLU A 184 -24.19 4.95 -6.75
CA GLU A 184 -24.30 5.80 -7.94
C GLU A 184 -25.04 7.10 -7.62
N ALA A 185 -26.12 7.02 -6.83
CA ALA A 185 -26.82 8.19 -6.32
C ALA A 185 -25.94 9.12 -5.47
N LEU A 186 -24.94 8.57 -4.76
CA LEU A 186 -24.03 9.33 -3.90
C LEU A 186 -22.83 9.92 -4.65
N ALA A 187 -22.23 9.17 -5.59
CA ALA A 187 -21.01 9.59 -6.28
C ALA A 187 -21.28 10.34 -7.59
N GLY A 188 -22.52 10.28 -8.10
CA GLY A 188 -22.94 10.91 -9.36
C GLY A 188 -22.23 10.37 -10.61
N THR A 189 -21.41 9.33 -10.48
CA THR A 189 -20.61 8.75 -11.56
C THR A 189 -20.43 7.24 -11.33
N ARG A 190 -20.63 6.44 -12.39
CA ARG A 190 -20.37 5.00 -12.44
C ARG A 190 -19.23 4.72 -13.41
N PRO A 191 -18.36 3.72 -13.15
CA PRO A 191 -17.44 3.24 -14.16
C PRO A 191 -18.21 2.65 -15.36
N ASN A 192 -17.93 3.16 -16.56
CA ASN A 192 -18.45 2.60 -17.81
C ASN A 192 -17.49 1.52 -18.35
N GLY A 193 -18.06 0.41 -18.82
CA GLY A 193 -17.35 -0.71 -19.44
C GLY A 193 -17.01 -1.86 -18.49
N ASP A 194 -16.18 -2.79 -18.97
CA ASP A 194 -15.98 -4.08 -18.29
C ASP A 194 -14.88 -4.08 -17.23
N SER A 195 -14.06 -3.01 -17.14
CA SER A 195 -12.94 -2.94 -16.20
C SER A 195 -12.82 -1.59 -15.50
N TYR A 196 -12.84 -1.65 -14.16
CA TYR A 196 -12.71 -0.48 -13.29
C TYR A 196 -11.35 0.20 -13.47
N LYS A 197 -10.30 -0.62 -13.66
CA LYS A 197 -8.94 -0.11 -13.92
C LYS A 197 -8.86 0.60 -15.27
N VAL A 198 -9.52 0.09 -16.31
CA VAL A 198 -9.51 0.79 -17.60
C VAL A 198 -10.28 2.11 -17.52
N ALA A 199 -11.43 2.14 -16.83
CA ALA A 199 -12.19 3.36 -16.58
C ALA A 199 -11.35 4.42 -15.83
N LEU A 200 -10.68 4.04 -14.73
CA LEU A 200 -9.79 4.95 -13.98
C LEU A 200 -8.62 5.50 -14.79
N ARG A 201 -8.14 4.78 -15.80
CA ARG A 201 -7.04 5.23 -16.68
C ARG A 201 -7.50 6.26 -17.71
N ARG A 202 -8.72 6.13 -18.21
CA ARG A 202 -9.29 7.01 -19.24
C ARG A 202 -9.94 8.25 -18.64
N ALA A 203 -10.33 8.19 -17.37
CA ALA A 203 -10.98 9.27 -16.66
C ALA A 203 -10.09 10.52 -16.53
N ASN A 204 -10.70 11.69 -16.68
CA ASN A 204 -10.08 12.95 -16.27
C ASN A 204 -10.01 13.05 -14.74
N GLU A 205 -9.39 14.11 -14.21
CA GLU A 205 -9.17 14.24 -12.76
C GLU A 205 -10.47 14.29 -11.94
N LYS A 206 -11.50 14.97 -12.44
CA LYS A 206 -12.83 15.07 -11.79
C LYS A 206 -13.54 13.71 -11.78
N GLU A 207 -13.55 13.03 -12.91
CA GLU A 207 -14.13 11.69 -13.07
C GLU A 207 -13.37 10.67 -12.22
N ARG A 208 -12.03 10.72 -12.21
CA ARG A 208 -11.20 9.83 -11.40
C ARG A 208 -11.54 9.97 -9.92
N ARG A 209 -11.73 11.19 -9.43
CA ARG A 209 -12.21 11.42 -8.06
C ARG A 209 -13.58 10.77 -7.83
N GLY A 210 -14.53 10.97 -8.74
CA GLY A 210 -15.86 10.35 -8.66
C GLY A 210 -15.78 8.82 -8.60
N LEU A 211 -15.02 8.20 -9.50
CA LEU A 211 -14.81 6.75 -9.55
C LEU A 211 -14.12 6.17 -8.32
N LEU A 212 -13.18 6.91 -7.71
CA LEU A 212 -12.51 6.51 -6.47
C LEU A 212 -13.48 6.56 -5.28
N VAL A 213 -14.26 7.63 -5.16
CA VAL A 213 -15.28 7.79 -4.11
C VAL A 213 -16.39 6.74 -4.27
N TRP A 214 -16.87 6.54 -5.50
CA TRP A 214 -17.86 5.50 -5.82
C TRP A 214 -17.39 4.11 -5.39
N ALA A 215 -16.16 3.73 -5.77
CA ALA A 215 -15.62 2.43 -5.40
C ALA A 215 -15.44 2.30 -3.88
N ALA A 216 -14.99 3.36 -3.19
CA ALA A 216 -14.88 3.36 -1.74
C ALA A 216 -16.26 3.20 -1.08
N ALA A 217 -17.28 3.90 -1.55
CA ALA A 217 -18.64 3.81 -1.03
C ALA A 217 -19.25 2.41 -1.22
N LEU A 218 -19.08 1.81 -2.39
CA LEU A 218 -19.52 0.45 -2.66
C LEU A 218 -18.81 -0.56 -1.76
N LEU A 219 -17.48 -0.46 -1.69
CA LEU A 219 -16.68 -1.36 -0.88
C LEU A 219 -16.99 -1.23 0.61
N GLU A 220 -17.29 -0.02 1.10
CA GLU A 220 -17.75 0.20 2.48
C GLU A 220 -19.04 -0.57 2.78
N LYS A 221 -20.03 -0.50 1.88
CA LYS A 221 -21.33 -1.16 2.04
C LYS A 221 -21.22 -2.69 2.00
N ILE A 222 -20.43 -3.25 1.09
CA ILE A 222 -20.36 -4.70 0.91
C ILE A 222 -19.40 -5.40 1.88
N GLU A 223 -18.48 -4.66 2.53
CA GLU A 223 -17.41 -5.26 3.35
C GLU A 223 -17.95 -6.11 4.51
N ALA A 224 -19.04 -5.68 5.18
CA ALA A 224 -19.61 -6.43 6.31
C ALA A 224 -20.14 -7.81 5.88
N LYS A 225 -20.97 -7.84 4.82
CA LYS A 225 -21.49 -9.09 4.25
C LYS A 225 -20.36 -9.96 3.70
N ARG A 226 -19.38 -9.34 3.04
CA ARG A 226 -18.20 -10.04 2.53
C ARG A 226 -17.38 -10.69 3.65
N GLN A 227 -17.13 -9.99 4.76
CA GLN A 227 -16.41 -10.53 5.90
C GLN A 227 -17.18 -11.67 6.56
N ALA A 228 -18.50 -11.55 6.70
CA ALA A 228 -19.34 -12.60 7.24
C ALA A 228 -19.30 -13.88 6.39
N THR A 229 -19.35 -13.76 5.05
CA THR A 229 -19.26 -14.93 4.15
C THR A 229 -17.86 -15.55 4.13
N LEU A 230 -16.80 -14.74 4.31
CA LEU A 230 -15.42 -15.25 4.36
C LEU A 230 -15.02 -15.82 5.72
N ALA A 231 -15.64 -15.38 6.82
CA ALA A 231 -15.33 -15.83 8.18
C ALA A 231 -15.40 -17.35 8.40
N PRO A 232 -16.41 -18.09 7.89
CA PRO A 232 -16.50 -19.54 8.07
C PRO A 232 -15.49 -20.33 7.22
N LEU A 233 -14.84 -19.69 6.25
CA LEU A 233 -13.83 -20.35 5.42
C LEU A 233 -12.59 -20.65 6.28
N LYS A 234 -12.37 -21.94 6.57
CA LYS A 234 -11.24 -22.39 7.39
C LYS A 234 -9.91 -21.92 6.78
N ILE A 235 -9.20 -21.06 7.51
CA ILE A 235 -7.85 -20.64 7.12
C ILE A 235 -6.88 -21.76 7.46
N THR A 236 -6.49 -22.57 6.48
CA THR A 236 -5.74 -23.81 6.71
C THR A 236 -4.24 -23.60 6.94
N ARG A 237 -3.73 -22.38 6.70
CA ARG A 237 -2.33 -22.01 7.03
C ARG A 237 -2.22 -20.61 7.64
N ARG A 238 -1.88 -20.53 8.94
CA ARG A 238 -1.35 -19.31 9.56
C ARG A 238 0.10 -19.07 9.15
N ARG A 239 0.34 -18.46 7.98
CA ARG A 239 1.69 -17.92 7.69
C ARG A 239 1.90 -16.62 8.46
N GLY A 240 2.48 -16.73 9.67
CA GLY A 240 3.19 -15.62 10.31
C GLY A 240 2.64 -15.06 11.63
N ARG A 241 1.97 -15.84 12.48
CA ARG A 241 1.90 -15.52 13.93
C ARG A 241 2.91 -16.39 14.68
N SER A 242 3.72 -15.77 15.53
CA SER A 242 4.38 -16.45 16.65
C SER A 242 3.29 -16.99 17.58
N PRO A 243 3.32 -18.27 17.99
CA PRO A 243 2.43 -18.79 19.01
C PRO A 243 2.91 -18.31 20.38
N LYS A 244 2.38 -17.17 20.82
CA LYS A 244 2.22 -16.85 22.24
C LYS A 244 0.85 -16.22 22.40
N ASP A 245 0.18 -16.59 23.49
CA ASP A 245 -1.21 -16.29 23.86
C ASP A 245 -2.22 -17.41 23.51
N GLU A 246 -1.82 -18.66 23.75
CA GLU A 246 -2.68 -19.59 24.50
C GLU A 246 -2.11 -19.60 25.93
N VAL A 247 -2.45 -18.57 26.72
CA VAL A 247 -2.45 -18.77 28.16
C VAL A 247 -3.73 -19.53 28.43
N LEU A 248 -3.60 -20.85 28.51
CA LEU A 248 -4.52 -21.68 29.28
C LEU A 248 -4.62 -21.04 30.66
N LEU A 249 -5.73 -20.37 30.94
CA LEU A 249 -6.15 -20.12 32.31
C LEU A 249 -6.39 -21.52 32.90
N PRO A 250 -5.65 -21.95 33.93
CA PRO A 250 -6.00 -23.19 34.61
C PRO A 250 -7.34 -22.97 35.30
N ASP A 251 -8.29 -23.85 34.96
CA ASP A 251 -9.57 -24.01 35.64
C ASP A 251 -9.33 -24.25 37.14
N TYR A 252 -9.43 -23.20 37.95
CA TYR A 252 -9.69 -23.34 39.38
C TYR A 252 -11.19 -23.56 39.56
N HIS A 253 -11.66 -24.73 39.14
CA HIS A 253 -12.89 -25.28 39.69
C HIS A 253 -12.57 -25.88 41.06
N ALA A 254 -13.20 -25.27 42.05
CA ALA A 254 -13.36 -25.79 43.39
C ALA A 254 -13.79 -27.26 43.38
N ALA A 255 -13.21 -28.02 44.29
CA ALA A 255 -13.75 -29.26 44.79
C ALA A 255 -13.60 -29.22 46.34
N PRO A 256 -14.51 -29.89 47.05
CA PRO A 256 -15.19 -29.39 48.25
C PRO A 256 -14.34 -29.28 49.52
#